data_AF-A0AAV6SZU8-F1
#
_entry.id   AF-A0AAV6SZU8-F1
#
_cell.length_a   1.000
_cell.length_b   1.000
_cell.length_c   1.000
_cell.angle_alpha   90.00
_cell.angle_beta   90.00
_cell.angle_gamma   90.00
#
_symmetry.space_group_name_H-M   'P 1'
#
loop_
_entity.id
_entity.type
_entity.pdbx_description
1 polymer ?
#
loop_
_entity_poly.entity_id
_entity_poly.type
_entity_poly.pdbx_seq_one_letter_code
_entity_poly.pdbx_strand_id
1 'polypeptide(L)' 'MLKGRQGKKRMWEKDEVTAVERHMMSFITSCRVPGKSDCDKCLNIEKTALRNRDWLAIKCYVKNRITALKKKV' A
#
# COMPACT_ATOMS: atom_id res chain seq x y z
N MET A 1 -3.65 5.60 20.59
CA MET A 1 -2.67 4.49 20.62
C MET A 1 -2.66 3.75 19.29
N LEU A 2 -1.64 3.87 18.44
CA LEU A 2 -1.32 2.86 17.41
C LEU A 2 0.21 2.81 17.24
N LYS A 3 0.76 1.78 17.86
CA LYS A 3 2.18 1.44 18.02
C LYS A 3 2.81 1.27 16.63
N GLY A 4 3.58 2.26 16.20
CA GLY A 4 4.40 2.17 14.99
C GLY A 4 5.49 1.13 15.20
N ARG A 5 5.21 -0.14 14.88
CA ARG A 5 6.25 -1.15 14.67
C ARG A 5 7.14 -0.61 13.56
N GLN A 6 8.27 -0.03 13.94
CA GLN A 6 9.37 0.31 13.05
C GLN A 6 10.03 -1.00 12.60
N GLY A 7 9.29 -1.82 11.85
CA GLY A 7 9.90 -2.88 11.06
C GLY A 7 10.83 -2.19 10.07
N LYS A 8 12.06 -2.71 9.94
CA LYS A 8 13.10 -2.24 8.99
C LYS A 8 12.42 -1.65 7.75
N LYS A 9 12.67 -0.36 7.47
CA LYS A 9 12.13 0.35 6.29
C LYS A 9 12.60 -0.37 5.02
N ARG A 10 11.94 -1.47 4.66
CA ARG A 10 12.20 -2.18 3.41
C ARG A 10 11.67 -1.28 2.31
N MET A 11 12.60 -0.77 1.51
CA MET A 11 12.28 -0.07 0.27
C MET A 11 11.31 -0.93 -0.53
N TRP A 12 10.32 -0.29 -1.14
CA TRP A 12 9.40 -0.97 -2.03
C TRP A 12 10.12 -1.22 -3.35
N GLU A 13 10.17 -2.46 -3.79
CA GLU A 13 10.74 -2.79 -5.10
C GLU A 13 9.81 -2.33 -6.22
N LYS A 14 10.35 -2.15 -7.42
CA LYS A 14 9.55 -1.66 -8.57
C LYS A 14 8.39 -2.60 -8.89
N ASP A 15 8.59 -3.91 -8.79
CA ASP A 15 7.54 -4.91 -8.94
C ASP A 15 6.45 -4.77 -7.87
N GLU A 16 6.84 -4.59 -6.60
CA GLU A 16 5.88 -4.40 -5.50
C GLU A 16 5.07 -3.10 -5.68
N VAL A 17 5.74 -2.00 -6.06
CA VAL A 17 5.10 -0.72 -6.34
C VAL A 17 4.11 -0.86 -7.50
N THR A 18 4.55 -1.46 -8.60
CA THR A 18 3.72 -1.63 -9.80
C THR A 18 2.49 -2.47 -9.50
N ALA A 19 2.64 -3.58 -8.77
CA ALA A 19 1.54 -4.44 -8.33
C ALA A 19 0.52 -3.67 -7.47
N VAL A 20 0.99 -2.93 -6.46
CA VAL A 20 0.11 -2.16 -5.58
C VAL A 20 -0.54 -1.01 -6.33
N GLU A 21 0.19 -0.24 -7.11
CA GLU A 21 -0.38 0.88 -7.87
C GLU A 21 -1.41 0.36 -8.87
N ARG A 22 -1.17 -0.71 -9.62
CA ARG A 22 -2.17 -1.27 -10.55
C ARG A 22 -3.52 -1.57 -9.91
N HIS A 23 -3.55 -2.06 -8.67
CA HIS A 23 -4.81 -2.35 -7.95
C HIS A 23 -5.32 -1.21 -7.08
N MET A 24 -4.43 -0.40 -6.49
CA MET A 24 -4.75 0.61 -5.50
C MET A 24 -4.69 2.04 -6.03
N MET A 25 -4.35 2.25 -7.31
CA MET A 25 -4.27 3.59 -7.91
C MET A 25 -5.60 4.33 -7.76
N SER A 26 -6.73 3.65 -7.99
CA SER A 26 -8.06 4.24 -7.83
C SER A 26 -8.28 4.79 -6.41
N PHE A 27 -7.85 4.05 -5.37
CA PHE A 27 -7.91 4.49 -3.99
C PHE A 27 -7.00 5.70 -3.73
N ILE A 28 -5.78 5.68 -4.29
CA ILE A 28 -4.81 6.77 -4.17
C ILE A 28 -5.35 8.07 -4.81
N THR A 29 -5.87 7.98 -6.03
CA THR A 29 -6.42 9.14 -6.77
C THR A 29 -7.70 9.66 -6.12
N SER A 30 -8.56 8.78 -5.63
CA SER A 30 -9.77 9.17 -4.88
C SER A 30 -9.48 9.55 -3.43
N CYS A 31 -8.21 9.62 -3.01
CA CYS A 31 -7.79 9.94 -1.65
C CYS A 31 -8.45 9.06 -0.56
N ARG A 32 -8.82 7.82 -0.90
CA ARG A 32 -9.51 6.87 -0.02
C ARG A 32 -8.54 5.80 0.43
N VAL A 33 -8.48 5.49 1.72
CA VAL A 33 -7.63 4.41 2.23
C VAL A 33 -8.33 3.06 2.05
N PRO A 34 -7.69 2.04 1.46
CA PRO A 34 -8.28 0.73 1.27
C PRO A 34 -8.53 0.02 2.62
N GLY A 35 -9.58 -0.79 2.65
CA GLY A 35 -9.90 -1.64 3.80
C GLY A 35 -9.03 -2.90 3.86
N LYS A 36 -9.20 -3.70 4.92
CA LYS A 36 -8.51 -5.00 5.03
C LYS A 36 -8.83 -5.90 3.84
N SER A 37 -10.11 -6.01 3.46
CA SER A 37 -10.55 -6.85 2.34
C SER A 37 -9.97 -6.42 0.99
N ASP A 38 -9.82 -5.12 0.75
CA ASP A 38 -9.21 -4.62 -0.48
C ASP A 38 -7.71 -4.94 -0.54
N CYS A 39 -7.00 -4.73 0.58
CA CYS A 39 -5.59 -5.11 0.69
C CYS A 39 -5.39 -6.63 0.53
N ASP A 40 -6.29 -7.43 1.10
CA ASP A 40 -6.24 -8.90 1.00
C ASP A 40 -6.46 -9.36 -0.45
N LYS A 41 -7.43 -8.77 -1.17
CA LYS A 41 -7.61 -9.00 -2.61
C LYS A 41 -6.34 -8.66 -3.40
N CYS A 42 -5.70 -7.52 -3.11
CA CYS A 42 -4.45 -7.14 -3.75
C CYS A 42 -3.33 -8.14 -3.48
N LEU A 43 -3.19 -8.60 -2.23
CA LEU A 43 -2.25 -9.66 -1.88
C LEU A 43 -2.55 -10.96 -2.60
N ASN A 44 -3.84 -11.31 -2.75
CA ASN A 44 -4.25 -12.56 -3.38
C ASN A 44 -4.02 -12.57 -4.89
N ILE A 45 -4.16 -11.42 -5.56
CA ILE A 45 -3.88 -11.27 -6.99
C ILE A 45 -2.37 -11.20 -7.22
N GLU A 46 -1.67 -10.36 -6.45
CA GLU A 46 -0.24 -10.09 -6.61
C GLU A 46 0.59 -10.86 -5.57
N LYS A 47 0.24 -12.14 -5.33
CA LYS A 47 0.93 -13.00 -4.33
C LYS A 47 2.42 -13.09 -4.59
N THR A 48 2.82 -13.12 -5.86
CA THR A 48 4.22 -13.28 -6.26
C THR A 48 5.03 -12.04 -5.92
N ALA A 49 4.55 -10.86 -6.29
CA ALA A 49 5.22 -9.60 -6.01
C ALA A 49 5.18 -9.23 -4.52
N LEU A 50 4.04 -9.47 -3.86
CA LEU A 50 3.80 -9.06 -2.47
C LEU A 50 4.00 -10.20 -1.45
N ARG A 51 4.67 -11.29 -1.82
CA ARG A 51 4.91 -12.46 -0.95
C ARG A 51 5.54 -12.13 0.40
N ASN A 52 6.31 -11.05 0.46
CA ASN A 52 7.03 -10.59 1.65
C ASN A 52 6.36 -9.38 2.33
N ARG A 53 5.11 -9.06 1.96
CA ARG A 53 4.38 -7.89 2.43
C ARG A 53 3.05 -8.28 3.07
N ASP A 54 2.69 -7.53 4.09
CA ASP A 54 1.40 -7.65 4.76
C ASP A 54 0.41 -6.60 4.24
N TRP A 55 -0.87 -6.87 4.46
CA TRP A 55 -1.97 -5.94 4.16
C TRP A 55 -1.78 -4.59 4.88
N LEU A 56 -1.13 -4.61 6.05
CA LEU A 56 -0.79 -3.42 6.82
C LEU A 56 0.28 -2.57 6.11
N ALA A 57 1.25 -3.21 5.46
CA ALA A 57 2.28 -2.54 4.67
C ALA A 57 1.66 -1.85 3.46
N ILE A 58 0.77 -2.53 2.73
CA ILE A 58 0.01 -1.98 1.60
C ILE A 58 -0.83 -0.79 2.04
N LYS A 59 -1.59 -0.94 3.14
CA LYS A 59 -2.40 0.16 3.71
C LYS A 59 -1.54 1.39 4.04
N CYS A 60 -0.40 1.19 4.70
CA CYS A 60 0.53 2.28 5.01
C CYS A 60 1.11 2.93 3.75
N TYR A 61 1.46 2.14 2.73
CA TYR A 61 1.94 2.64 1.45
C TYR A 61 0.91 3.54 0.77
N VAL A 62 -0.33 3.06 0.64
CA VAL A 62 -1.43 3.83 0.03
C VAL A 62 -1.73 5.09 0.83
N LYS A 63 -1.75 5.02 2.17
CA LYS A 63 -1.90 6.20 3.04
C LYS A 63 -0.79 7.23 2.80
N ASN A 64 0.46 6.79 2.72
CA ASN A 64 1.61 7.66 2.47
C ASN A 64 1.52 8.30 1.08
N ARG A 65 1.11 7.54 0.07
CA ARG A 65 0.88 8.02 -1.30
C ARG A 65 -0.19 9.11 -1.36
N ILE A 66 -1.32 8.90 -0.69
CA ILE A 66 -2.40 9.90 -0.57
C ILE A 66 -1.88 11.16 0.13
N THR A 67 -1.14 11.00 1.24
CA THR A 67 -0.56 12.14 1.98
C THR A 67 0.41 12.93 1.12
N ALA A 68 1.26 12.25 0.35
CA ALA A 68 2.20 12.87 -0.58
C ALA A 68 1.49 13.60 -1.73
N LEU A 69 0.38 13.06 -2.24
CA LEU A 69 -0.45 13.77 -3.23
C LEU A 69 -1.10 15.01 -2.63
N LYS A 70 -1.70 14.90 -1.43
CA LYS A 70 -2.32 16.04 -0.73
C LYS A 70 -1.33 17.17 -0.42
N LYS A 71 -0.06 16.86 -0.17
CA LYS A 71 0.99 17.85 0.06
C LYS A 71 1.45 18.59 -1.20
N LYS A 72 1.15 18.06 -2.39
CA LYS A 72 1.52 18.65 -3.68
C LYS A 72 0.45 19.57 -4.26
N VAL A 73 -0.72 19.63 -3.62
CA VAL A 73 -1.81 20.58 -3.91
C VAL A 73 -1.71 21.73 -2.94
#